data_AF-A0A0N0TQL6-F1
#
_entry.id   AF-A0A0N0TQL6-F1
#
_cell.length_a   1.000
_cell.length_b   1.000
_cell.length_c   1.000
_cell.angle_alpha   90.00
_cell.angle_beta   90.00
_cell.angle_gamma   90.00
#
_symmetry.space_group_name_H-M   'P 1'
#
loop_
_entity.id
_entity.type
_entity.pdbx_description
1 polymer ?
#
loop_
_entity_poly.entity_id
_entity_poly.type
_entity_poly.pdbx_seq_one_letter_code
_entity_poly.pdbx_strand_id
1 'polypeptide(L)'
;MRGMNDSPPTSPLRAGTTTGLAGLVTGVAHAARRAADRPDGEITERIMAARVALTIAGVVSELLHDFAPATTTRIDAFTVAAQATVATDRLDELVDADTLAEYGEGTPAADLDTLRQTGQTELHTLSDTDVERIAWAMIDLGTAVRDLMEPVAGNPVLAAKTSTAARITGDAGQMVWAHYGGDGGGW
;
A
#
# COMPACT_ATOMS: atom_id res chain seq x y z
N MET A 1 -19.77 31.00 -10.62
CA MET A 1 -19.79 30.10 -9.44
C MET A 1 -20.21 28.71 -9.90
N ARG A 2 -19.25 27.85 -10.26
CA ARG A 2 -19.50 26.42 -10.51
C ARG A 2 -18.98 25.67 -9.29
N GLY A 3 -19.86 25.02 -8.55
CA GLY A 3 -19.48 24.06 -7.53
C GLY A 3 -18.80 22.88 -8.21
N MET A 4 -17.51 22.71 -7.95
CA MET A 4 -16.82 21.44 -8.17
C MET A 4 -17.33 20.49 -7.09
N ASN A 5 -18.19 19.56 -7.52
CA ASN A 5 -18.44 18.33 -6.80
C ASN A 5 -17.17 17.47 -6.91
N ASP A 6 -16.16 17.77 -6.09
CA ASP A 6 -15.09 16.82 -5.81
C ASP A 6 -15.64 15.87 -4.74
N SER A 7 -16.45 14.91 -5.19
CA SER A 7 -16.71 13.74 -4.35
C SER A 7 -15.38 12.99 -4.18
N PRO A 8 -14.98 12.63 -2.95
CA PRO A 8 -13.79 11.83 -2.75
C PRO A 8 -13.89 10.53 -3.56
N PRO A 9 -12.78 10.02 -4.10
CA PRO A 9 -12.78 8.77 -4.85
C PRO A 9 -13.40 7.67 -3.99
N THR A 10 -14.43 7.01 -4.52
CA THR A 10 -15.12 5.89 -3.86
C THR A 10 -14.13 4.78 -3.52
N SER A 11 -14.10 4.34 -2.26
CA SER A 11 -13.18 3.30 -1.79
C SER A 11 -13.17 2.04 -2.66
N PRO A 12 -11.97 1.49 -2.93
CA PRO A 12 -11.84 0.14 -3.46
C PRO A 12 -12.33 -0.94 -2.48
N LEU A 13 -12.55 -0.60 -1.20
CA LEU A 13 -13.05 -1.51 -0.16
C LEU A 13 -14.58 -1.45 0.06
N ARG A 14 -15.26 -0.38 -0.40
CA ARG A 14 -16.72 -0.22 -0.27
C ARG A 14 -17.51 -0.66 -1.50
N ALA A 15 -16.88 -0.65 -2.67
CA ALA A 15 -17.44 -1.33 -3.83
C ALA A 15 -17.21 -2.84 -3.67
N GLY A 16 -18.24 -3.58 -3.28
CA GLY A 16 -18.23 -5.04 -3.13
C GLY A 16 -17.99 -5.83 -4.43
N THR A 17 -16.93 -5.51 -5.16
CA THR A 17 -16.56 -6.08 -6.46
C THR A 17 -15.04 -6.27 -6.63
N THR A 18 -14.20 -5.96 -5.65
CA THR A 18 -12.76 -6.30 -5.68
C THR A 18 -12.59 -7.80 -5.45
N THR A 19 -12.26 -8.49 -6.53
CA THR A 19 -12.20 -9.95 -6.67
C THR A 19 -10.95 -10.49 -5.96
N GLY A 20 -11.00 -10.58 -4.62
CA GLY A 20 -9.94 -11.17 -3.80
C GLY A 20 -8.72 -10.28 -3.53
N LEU A 21 -7.75 -10.81 -2.78
CA LEU A 21 -6.54 -10.11 -2.31
C LEU A 21 -5.77 -9.46 -3.47
N ALA A 22 -5.57 -10.17 -4.58
CA ALA A 22 -4.86 -9.64 -5.75
C ALA A 22 -5.58 -8.41 -6.34
N GLY A 23 -6.92 -8.45 -6.40
CA GLY A 23 -7.73 -7.34 -6.90
C GLY A 23 -7.64 -6.10 -5.99
N LEU A 24 -7.62 -6.31 -4.67
CA LEU A 24 -7.41 -5.23 -3.69
C LEU A 24 -6.04 -4.56 -3.88
N VAL A 25 -4.96 -5.35 -3.86
CA VAL A 25 -3.59 -4.81 -4.00
C VAL A 25 -3.45 -4.05 -5.32
N THR A 26 -3.96 -4.61 -6.42
CA THR A 26 -3.97 -3.95 -7.73
C THR A 26 -4.73 -2.62 -7.70
N GLY A 27 -5.90 -2.60 -7.06
CA GLY A 27 -6.72 -1.39 -6.91
C GLY A 27 -5.99 -0.28 -6.15
N VAL A 28 -5.30 -0.65 -5.06
CA VAL A 28 -4.51 0.28 -4.24
C VAL A 28 -3.27 0.76 -5.00
N ALA A 29 -2.57 -0.13 -5.72
CA ALA A 29 -1.43 0.23 -6.57
C ALA A 29 -1.83 1.24 -7.66
N HIS A 30 -2.97 1.03 -8.32
CA HIS A 30 -3.51 1.98 -9.28
C HIS A 30 -3.89 3.32 -8.65
N ALA A 31 -4.49 3.32 -7.46
CA ALA A 31 -4.81 4.55 -6.74
C ALA A 31 -3.54 5.33 -6.39
N ALA A 32 -2.51 4.65 -5.88
CA ALA A 32 -1.21 5.23 -5.56
C ALA A 32 -0.53 5.82 -6.80
N ARG A 33 -0.51 5.08 -7.92
CA ARG A 33 0.07 5.58 -9.18
C ARG A 33 -0.67 6.79 -9.72
N ARG A 34 -2.01 6.79 -9.69
CA ARG A 34 -2.80 7.97 -10.07
C ARG A 34 -2.45 9.20 -9.22
N ALA A 35 -2.20 9.03 -7.93
CA ALA A 35 -1.76 10.12 -7.07
C ALA A 35 -0.33 10.57 -7.38
N ALA A 36 0.58 9.65 -7.74
CA ALA A 36 1.95 9.97 -8.16
C ALA A 36 1.98 10.82 -9.44
N ASP A 37 1.13 10.48 -10.41
CA ASP A 37 1.06 11.10 -11.74
C ASP A 37 0.43 12.51 -11.72
N ARG A 38 -0.11 12.98 -10.58
CA ARG A 38 -0.66 14.35 -10.47
C ARG A 38 0.48 15.36 -10.22
N PRO A 39 0.81 16.23 -11.20
CA PRO A 39 1.91 17.19 -11.06
C PRO A 39 1.66 18.22 -9.96
N ASP A 40 0.40 18.58 -9.73
CA ASP A 40 -0.05 19.52 -8.68
C ASP A 40 -0.64 18.79 -7.46
N GLY A 41 -0.40 17.48 -7.32
CA GLY A 41 -0.96 16.70 -6.21
C GLY A 41 -0.45 17.20 -4.86
N GLU A 42 -1.36 17.39 -3.91
CA GLU A 42 -1.00 17.88 -2.58
C GLU A 42 -0.11 16.87 -1.85
N ILE A 43 0.83 17.38 -1.05
CA ILE A 43 1.76 16.52 -0.28
C ILE A 43 0.98 15.60 0.67
N THR A 44 -0.10 16.12 1.26
CA THR A 44 -1.01 15.35 2.14
C THR A 44 -1.63 14.18 1.39
N GLU A 45 -2.12 14.38 0.17
CA GLU A 45 -2.68 13.29 -0.65
C GLU A 45 -1.64 12.20 -0.94
N ARG A 46 -0.40 12.60 -1.26
CA ARG A 46 0.70 11.65 -1.50
C ARG A 46 1.06 10.85 -0.25
N ILE A 47 1.15 11.52 0.90
CA ILE A 47 1.39 10.90 2.21
C ILE A 47 0.30 9.89 2.52
N MET A 48 -0.97 10.28 2.34
CA MET A 48 -2.12 9.41 2.62
C MET A 48 -2.20 8.22 1.66
N ALA A 49 -1.96 8.42 0.36
CA ALA A 49 -1.92 7.33 -0.61
C ALA A 49 -0.81 6.32 -0.28
N ALA A 50 0.40 6.79 0.08
CA ALA A 50 1.50 5.92 0.48
C ALA A 50 1.23 5.18 1.80
N ARG A 51 0.60 5.86 2.76
CA ARG A 51 0.17 5.26 4.04
C ARG A 51 -0.80 4.10 3.81
N VAL A 52 -1.85 4.32 3.02
CA VAL A 52 -2.83 3.29 2.68
C VAL A 52 -2.16 2.13 1.96
N ALA A 53 -1.32 2.43 0.96
CA ALA A 53 -0.56 1.43 0.23
C ALA A 53 0.29 0.54 1.14
N LEU A 54 1.09 1.13 2.03
CA LEU A 54 1.94 0.37 2.95
C LEU A 54 1.13 -0.39 4.00
N THR A 55 0.03 0.17 4.50
CA THR A 55 -0.87 -0.55 5.42
C THR A 55 -1.38 -1.84 4.78
N ILE A 56 -1.89 -1.75 3.55
CA ILE A 56 -2.38 -2.92 2.81
C ILE A 56 -1.24 -3.88 2.47
N ALA A 57 -0.08 -3.37 2.05
CA ALA A 57 1.10 -4.19 1.77
C ALA A 57 1.53 -5.00 3.01
N GLY A 58 1.50 -4.37 4.18
CA GLY A 58 1.82 -5.03 5.45
C GLY A 58 0.84 -6.15 5.77
N VAL A 59 -0.47 -5.87 5.75
CA VAL A 59 -1.51 -6.87 6.03
C VAL A 59 -1.47 -8.05 5.06
N VAL A 60 -1.31 -7.79 3.76
CA VAL A 60 -1.21 -8.86 2.75
C VAL A 60 0.04 -9.71 2.98
N SER A 61 1.16 -9.09 3.37
CA SER A 61 2.38 -9.81 3.66
C SER A 61 2.29 -10.64 4.95
N GLU A 62 1.62 -10.15 6.00
CA GLU A 62 1.27 -10.94 7.20
C GLU A 62 0.45 -12.17 6.82
N LEU A 63 -0.61 -11.98 6.03
CA LEU A 63 -1.48 -13.06 5.59
C LEU A 63 -0.74 -14.11 4.76
N LEU A 64 0.11 -13.70 3.83
CA LEU A 64 0.94 -14.61 3.05
C LEU A 64 1.96 -15.34 3.92
N HIS A 65 2.55 -14.67 4.90
CA HIS A 65 3.46 -15.32 5.85
C HIS A 65 2.77 -16.42 6.66
N ASP A 66 1.57 -16.13 7.17
CA ASP A 66 0.86 -17.02 8.08
C ASP A 66 0.11 -18.15 7.37
N PHE A 67 -0.40 -17.90 6.16
CA PHE A 67 -1.37 -18.79 5.50
C PHE A 67 -1.00 -19.24 4.09
N ALA A 68 0.01 -18.66 3.43
CA ALA A 68 0.40 -19.14 2.11
C ALA A 68 0.94 -20.59 2.20
N PRO A 69 0.71 -21.42 1.16
CA PRO A 69 1.27 -22.75 1.11
C PRO A 69 2.80 -22.73 1.34
N ALA A 70 3.30 -23.70 2.10
CA ALA A 70 4.73 -23.80 2.37
C ALA A 70 5.58 -24.02 1.10
N THR A 71 4.99 -24.34 -0.05
CA THR A 71 5.65 -24.42 -1.36
C THR A 71 5.96 -23.05 -1.96
N THR A 72 5.34 -21.99 -1.45
CA THR A 72 5.49 -20.60 -1.91
C THR A 72 6.57 -19.83 -1.11
N THR A 73 7.47 -20.57 -0.43
CA THR A 73 8.41 -20.18 0.66
C THR A 73 9.47 -19.12 0.34
N ARG A 74 9.38 -18.37 -0.76
CA ARG A 74 10.44 -17.46 -1.20
C ARG A 74 10.20 -15.98 -0.91
N ILE A 75 9.01 -15.61 -0.43
CA ILE A 75 8.71 -14.25 0.01
C ILE A 75 9.12 -14.11 1.46
N ASP A 76 10.08 -13.22 1.76
CA ASP A 76 10.28 -12.76 3.13
C ASP A 76 9.19 -11.73 3.51
N ALA A 77 7.95 -12.23 3.52
CA ALA A 77 6.75 -11.44 3.74
C ALA A 77 6.71 -10.88 5.17
N PHE A 78 7.36 -11.54 6.12
CA PHE A 78 7.54 -11.03 7.47
C PHE A 78 8.38 -9.74 7.48
N THR A 79 9.52 -9.71 6.79
CA THR A 79 10.35 -8.49 6.67
C THR A 79 9.58 -7.35 6.02
N VAL A 80 8.80 -7.64 4.97
CA VAL A 80 7.94 -6.63 4.33
C VAL A 80 6.90 -6.07 5.30
N ALA A 81 6.20 -6.94 6.05
CA ALA A 81 5.20 -6.52 7.02
C ALA A 81 5.81 -5.59 8.09
N ALA A 82 6.93 -6.00 8.70
CA ALA A 82 7.61 -5.22 9.74
C ALA A 82 8.02 -3.82 9.23
N GLN A 83 8.51 -3.72 8.00
CA GLN A 83 9.00 -2.47 7.43
C GLN A 83 7.86 -1.57 6.96
N ALA A 84 6.77 -2.16 6.47
CA ALA A 84 5.54 -1.44 6.18
C ALA A 84 4.95 -0.80 7.45
N THR A 85 4.95 -1.50 8.59
CA THR A 85 4.54 -0.95 9.90
C THR A 85 5.41 0.25 10.29
N VAL A 86 6.74 0.10 10.27
CA VAL A 86 7.66 1.19 10.63
C VAL A 86 7.43 2.43 9.75
N ALA A 87 7.27 2.25 8.44
CA ALA A 87 7.02 3.36 7.53
C ALA A 87 5.63 4.00 7.75
N THR A 88 4.61 3.20 8.06
CA THR A 88 3.25 3.70 8.35
C THR A 88 3.25 4.52 9.63
N ASP A 89 3.91 4.05 10.69
CA ASP A 89 4.04 4.80 11.96
C ASP A 89 4.69 6.18 11.75
N ARG A 90 5.67 6.28 10.85
CA ARG A 90 6.31 7.57 10.49
C ARG A 90 5.40 8.51 9.72
N LEU A 91 4.48 7.98 8.92
CA LEU A 91 3.48 8.79 8.21
C LEU A 91 2.37 9.23 9.17
N ASP A 92 1.96 8.37 10.10
CA ASP A 92 0.95 8.67 11.13
C ASP A 92 1.37 9.84 12.03
N GLU A 93 2.69 9.99 12.25
CA GLU A 93 3.26 11.14 12.94
C GLU A 93 3.13 12.49 12.19
N LEU A 94 2.69 12.50 10.92
CA LEU A 94 2.58 13.67 10.06
C LEU A 94 1.14 14.06 9.71
N VAL A 95 0.17 13.21 10.01
CA VAL A 95 -1.24 13.40 9.65
C VAL A 95 -2.08 13.52 10.91
N ASP A 96 -3.05 14.43 10.90
CA ASP A 96 -4.01 14.56 11.99
C ASP A 96 -5.19 13.58 11.82
N ALA A 97 -6.00 13.46 12.87
CA ALA A 97 -7.13 12.55 12.89
C ALA A 97 -8.20 12.90 11.83
N ASP A 98 -8.35 14.18 11.49
CA ASP A 98 -9.32 14.64 10.50
C ASP A 98 -8.86 14.22 9.09
N THR A 99 -7.58 14.39 8.78
CA THR A 99 -6.96 13.91 7.53
C THR A 99 -7.07 12.39 7.40
N LEU A 100 -6.86 11.66 8.50
CA LEU A 100 -7.05 10.21 8.54
C LEU A 100 -8.50 9.80 8.28
N ALA A 101 -9.47 10.54 8.82
CA ALA A 101 -10.89 10.28 8.59
C ALA A 101 -11.32 10.58 7.15
N GLU A 102 -10.74 11.61 6.52
CA GLU A 102 -11.06 12.04 5.17
C GLU A 102 -10.40 11.18 4.09
N TYR A 103 -9.13 10.81 4.26
CA TYR A 103 -8.32 10.15 3.23
C TYR A 103 -7.88 8.72 3.59
N GLY A 104 -8.07 8.27 4.83
CA GLY A 104 -7.62 6.95 5.31
C GLY A 104 -8.59 5.81 5.01
N GLU A 105 -9.48 5.98 4.03
CA GLU A 105 -10.54 5.01 3.73
C GLU A 105 -9.97 3.60 3.55
N GLY A 106 -10.59 2.62 4.22
CA GLY A 106 -10.17 1.22 4.11
C GLY A 106 -8.95 0.80 4.95
N THR A 107 -8.39 1.72 5.73
CA THR A 107 -7.41 1.44 6.78
C THR A 107 -7.92 1.48 8.23
N PRO A 108 -9.20 1.81 8.56
CA PRO A 108 -9.70 1.59 9.90
C PRO A 108 -9.54 0.13 10.35
N ALA A 109 -9.33 -0.09 11.65
CA ALA A 109 -9.08 -1.42 12.21
C ALA A 109 -10.16 -2.47 11.81
N ALA A 110 -11.44 -2.08 11.80
CA ALA A 110 -12.53 -2.97 11.41
C ALA A 110 -12.46 -3.41 9.93
N ASP A 111 -12.02 -2.52 9.04
CA ASP A 111 -11.86 -2.84 7.62
C ASP A 111 -10.65 -3.78 7.41
N LEU A 112 -9.55 -3.53 8.14
CA LEU A 112 -8.37 -4.40 8.13
C LEU A 112 -8.66 -5.78 8.73
N ASP A 113 -9.48 -5.87 9.78
CA ASP A 113 -9.90 -7.14 10.36
C ASP A 113 -10.79 -7.93 9.40
N THR A 114 -11.68 -7.24 8.68
CA THR A 114 -12.51 -7.85 7.63
C THR A 114 -11.63 -8.37 6.48
N LEU A 115 -10.62 -7.59 6.10
CA LEU A 115 -9.63 -8.00 5.11
C LEU A 115 -8.86 -9.24 5.57
N ARG A 116 -8.39 -9.28 6.82
CA ARG A 116 -7.69 -10.45 7.38
C ARG A 116 -8.54 -11.70 7.35
N GLN A 117 -9.80 -11.62 7.79
CA GLN A 117 -10.73 -12.76 7.80
C GLN A 117 -11.01 -13.28 6.38
N THR A 118 -11.24 -12.36 5.44
CA THR A 118 -11.52 -12.70 4.04
C THR A 118 -10.28 -13.28 3.37
N GLY A 119 -9.12 -12.63 3.55
CA GLY A 119 -7.85 -13.06 3.00
C GLY A 119 -7.38 -14.41 3.53
N GLN A 120 -7.58 -14.70 4.82
CA GLN A 120 -7.32 -16.02 5.38
C GLN A 120 -8.15 -17.11 4.68
N THR A 121 -9.45 -16.84 4.49
CA THR A 121 -10.35 -17.79 3.81
C THR A 121 -9.92 -18.03 2.36
N GLU A 122 -9.55 -16.96 1.66
CA GLU A 122 -9.09 -17.01 0.27
C GLU A 122 -7.78 -17.80 0.13
N LEU A 123 -6.78 -17.52 0.99
CA LEU A 123 -5.45 -18.13 0.94
C LEU A 123 -5.44 -19.64 1.10
N HIS A 124 -6.39 -20.21 1.84
CA HIS A 124 -6.55 -21.66 1.94
C HIS A 124 -6.95 -22.34 0.63
N THR A 125 -7.43 -21.57 -0.36
CA THR A 125 -7.93 -22.09 -1.64
C THR A 125 -7.17 -21.55 -2.85
N LEU A 126 -6.18 -20.68 -2.64
CA LEU A 126 -5.40 -20.09 -3.74
C LEU A 126 -4.50 -21.12 -4.42
N SER A 127 -4.40 -20.99 -5.74
CA SER A 127 -3.37 -21.66 -6.53
C SER A 127 -2.06 -20.87 -6.50
N ASP A 128 -0.95 -21.51 -6.90
CA ASP A 128 0.34 -20.81 -7.06
C ASP A 128 0.22 -19.62 -8.03
N THR A 129 -0.56 -19.76 -9.11
CA THR A 129 -0.87 -18.68 -10.05
C THR A 129 -1.53 -17.47 -9.37
N ASP A 130 -2.40 -17.70 -8.38
CA ASP A 130 -3.05 -16.60 -7.68
C ASP A 130 -2.07 -15.88 -6.75
N VAL A 131 -1.16 -16.62 -6.11
CA VAL A 131 -0.09 -16.02 -5.29
C VAL A 131 0.88 -15.23 -6.17
N GLU A 132 1.23 -15.73 -7.36
CA GLU A 132 2.01 -14.98 -8.35
C GLU A 132 1.30 -13.67 -8.75
N ARG A 133 -0.03 -13.67 -8.91
CA ARG A 133 -0.78 -12.44 -9.21
C ARG A 133 -0.74 -11.44 -8.05
N ILE A 134 -0.82 -11.90 -6.81
CA ILE A 134 -0.63 -11.04 -5.64
C ILE A 134 0.78 -10.45 -5.66
N ALA A 135 1.79 -11.27 -5.94
CA ALA A 135 3.17 -10.81 -6.05
C ALA A 135 3.35 -9.72 -7.10
N TRP A 136 2.84 -9.90 -8.33
CA TRP A 136 2.86 -8.86 -9.36
C TRP A 136 2.19 -7.57 -8.91
N ALA A 137 1.04 -7.67 -8.25
CA ALA A 137 0.36 -6.49 -7.71
C ALA A 137 1.18 -5.79 -6.61
N MET A 138 1.92 -6.54 -5.79
CA MET A 138 2.82 -6.00 -4.76
C MET A 138 4.05 -5.31 -5.38
N ILE A 139 4.61 -5.84 -6.47
CA ILE A 139 5.69 -5.17 -7.25
C ILE A 139 5.21 -3.80 -7.74
N ASP A 140 4.01 -3.75 -8.33
CA ASP A 140 3.41 -2.51 -8.82
C ASP A 140 3.14 -1.53 -7.67
N LEU A 141 2.64 -2.03 -6.54
CA LEU A 141 2.38 -1.24 -5.33
C LEU A 141 3.67 -0.63 -4.78
N GLY A 142 4.73 -1.43 -4.63
CA GLY A 142 6.03 -0.96 -4.13
C GLY A 142 6.63 0.12 -5.02
N THR A 143 6.52 -0.05 -6.35
CA THR A 143 6.93 0.96 -7.33
C THR A 143 6.12 2.25 -7.16
N ALA A 144 4.80 2.14 -7.07
CA ALA A 144 3.92 3.31 -6.92
C ALA A 144 4.20 4.08 -5.62
N VAL A 145 4.48 3.40 -4.51
CA VAL A 145 4.86 4.03 -3.24
C VAL A 145 6.17 4.79 -3.35
N ARG A 146 7.19 4.21 -3.99
CA ARG A 146 8.47 4.88 -4.23
C ARG A 146 8.29 6.13 -5.07
N ASP A 147 7.58 6.01 -6.20
CA ASP A 147 7.33 7.11 -7.13
C ASP A 147 6.48 8.23 -6.47
N LEU A 148 5.56 7.87 -5.56
CA LEU A 148 4.79 8.84 -4.76
C LEU A 148 5.68 9.70 -3.86
N MET A 149 6.66 9.08 -3.21
CA MET A 149 7.47 9.69 -2.15
C MET A 149 8.73 10.38 -2.65
N GLU A 150 9.25 10.02 -3.82
CA GLU A 150 10.43 10.66 -4.42
C GLU A 150 10.35 12.21 -4.42
N PRO A 151 9.27 12.85 -4.93
CA PRO A 151 9.18 14.31 -4.92
C PRO A 151 9.03 14.89 -3.51
N VAL A 152 8.46 14.16 -2.55
CA VAL A 152 8.31 14.61 -1.16
C VAL A 152 9.67 14.55 -0.44
N ALA A 153 10.42 13.47 -0.65
CA ALA A 153 11.75 13.26 -0.08
C ALA A 153 12.78 14.28 -0.60
N GLY A 154 12.69 14.65 -1.88
CA GLY A 154 13.59 15.60 -2.53
C GLY A 154 13.24 17.07 -2.36
N ASN A 155 12.10 17.41 -1.74
CA ASN A 155 11.65 18.79 -1.63
C ASN A 155 12.41 19.57 -0.53
N PRO A 156 13.22 20.59 -0.88
CA PRO A 156 14.04 21.32 0.09
C PRO A 156 13.26 22.29 0.98
N VAL A 157 11.99 22.55 0.68
CA VAL A 157 11.12 23.49 1.42
C VAL A 157 10.41 22.78 2.58
N LEU A 158 10.34 21.46 2.58
CA LEU A 158 9.65 20.70 3.63
C LEU A 158 10.48 20.59 4.90
N ALA A 159 9.78 20.39 6.01
CA ALA A 159 10.41 20.08 7.28
C ALA A 159 11.21 18.77 7.16
N ALA A 160 12.39 18.72 7.79
CA ALA A 160 13.28 17.55 7.75
C ALA A 160 12.59 16.26 8.21
N LYS A 161 11.60 16.36 9.12
CA LYS A 161 10.77 15.25 9.56
C LYS A 161 9.98 14.65 8.40
N THR A 162 9.30 15.49 7.62
CA THR A 162 8.51 15.08 6.44
C THR A 162 9.38 14.43 5.38
N SER A 163 10.51 15.05 5.01
CA SER A 163 11.42 14.48 4.02
C SER A 163 12.03 13.15 4.49
N THR A 164 12.25 12.99 5.80
CA THR A 164 12.78 11.73 6.37
C THR A 164 11.74 10.62 6.38
N ALA A 165 10.50 10.92 6.78
CA ALA A 165 9.40 9.96 6.66
C ALA A 165 9.22 9.52 5.21
N ALA A 166 9.20 10.47 4.25
CA ALA A 166 9.10 10.15 2.83
C ALA A 166 10.23 9.24 2.32
N ARG A 167 11.48 9.46 2.76
CA ARG A 167 12.60 8.56 2.45
C ARG A 167 12.38 7.15 2.98
N ILE A 168 12.03 7.01 4.27
CA ILE A 168 11.76 5.71 4.90
C ILE A 168 10.61 4.99 4.18
N THR A 169 9.55 5.71 3.83
CA THR A 169 8.40 5.19 3.09
C THR A 169 8.79 4.76 1.66
N GLY A 170 9.61 5.55 0.96
CA GLY A 170 10.14 5.18 -0.36
C GLY A 170 11.03 3.94 -0.30
N ASP A 171 11.88 3.82 0.73
CA ASP A 171 12.72 2.65 0.98
C ASP A 171 11.88 1.40 1.28
N ALA A 172 10.79 1.55 2.05
CA ALA A 172 9.83 0.47 2.29
C ALA A 172 9.12 0.04 0.99
N GLY A 173 8.74 0.98 0.12
CA GLY A 173 8.21 0.66 -1.21
C GLY A 173 9.21 -0.10 -2.09
N GLN A 174 10.48 0.31 -2.07
CA GLN A 174 11.57 -0.40 -2.75
C GLN A 174 11.78 -1.81 -2.19
N MET A 175 11.63 -1.98 -0.87
CA MET A 175 11.72 -3.28 -0.23
C MET A 175 10.56 -4.20 -0.63
N VAL A 176 9.32 -3.70 -0.63
CA VAL A 176 8.16 -4.44 -1.17
C VAL A 176 8.46 -4.91 -2.60
N TRP A 177 8.92 -4.01 -3.47
CA TRP A 177 9.24 -4.34 -4.85
C TRP A 177 10.31 -5.46 -4.95
N ALA A 178 11.37 -5.38 -4.16
CA ALA A 178 12.47 -6.35 -4.20
C ALA A 178 12.04 -7.73 -3.69
N HIS A 179 11.38 -7.79 -2.53
CA HIS A 179 10.98 -9.06 -1.89
C HIS A 179 9.88 -9.81 -2.64
N TYR A 180 9.15 -9.11 -3.51
CA TYR A 180 8.22 -9.72 -4.45
C TYR A 180 8.82 -9.86 -5.87
N GLY A 181 10.14 -9.91 -6.02
CA GLY A 181 10.80 -10.35 -7.28
C GLY A 181 10.93 -9.29 -8.37
N GLY A 182 10.78 -8.00 -8.05
CA GLY A 182 10.95 -6.91 -9.00
C GLY A 182 12.38 -6.78 -9.57
N ASP A 183 13.39 -7.28 -8.87
CA ASP A 183 14.82 -7.18 -9.24
C ASP A 183 15.30 -8.24 -10.26
N GLY A 184 14.39 -9.06 -10.79
CA GLY A 184 14.70 -10.02 -11.84
C GLY A 184 15.26 -11.36 -11.34
N GLY A 185 15.29 -11.60 -10.03
CA GLY A 185 15.43 -12.95 -9.49
C GLY A 185 14.13 -13.71 -9.64
N GLY A 186 13.90 -14.31 -10.82
CA GLY A 186 12.72 -15.15 -11.09
C GLY A 186 12.40 -16.09 -9.93
N TRP A 187 11.12 -16.09 -9.57
CA TRP A 187 10.50 -16.88 -8.50
C TRP A 187 10.86 -18.38 -8.56
#